data_AF-A0A953ZCN1-F1
#
_entry.id   AF-A0A953ZCN1-F1
#
_cell.length_a   1.000
_cell.length_b   1.000
_cell.length_c   1.000
_cell.angle_alpha   90.00
_cell.angle_beta   90.00
_cell.angle_gamma   90.00
#
_symmetry.space_group_name_H-M   'P 1'
#
loop_
_entity.id
_entity.type
_entity.pdbx_description
1 polymer ?
#
loop_
_entity_poly.entity_id
_entity_poly.type
_entity_poly.pdbx_seq_one_letter_code
_entity_poly.pdbx_strand_id
1 'polypeptide(L)'
;MDTDELLQTALMKHRDGDVAGAAKLYGQIIEAEPHHPAANLNLASIALDQGQLDEARSMLAGVLARDEDNGVAHLLYSRVCFL
;
A
#
# COMPACT_ATOMS: atom_id res chain seq x y z
N MET A 1 -2.72 15.56 -12.21
CA MET A 1 -2.12 15.39 -10.87
C MET A 1 -0.91 14.52 -11.06
N ASP A 2 0.20 14.93 -10.48
CA ASP A 2 1.39 14.09 -10.38
C ASP A 2 1.16 12.95 -9.37
N THR A 3 1.92 11.86 -9.44
CA THR A 3 1.80 10.74 -8.49
C THR A 3 2.06 11.18 -7.05
N ASP A 4 2.95 12.16 -6.86
CA ASP A 4 3.18 12.82 -5.56
C ASP A 4 1.93 13.53 -5.01
N GLU A 5 1.20 14.25 -5.86
CA GLU A 5 -0.01 14.98 -5.46
C GLU A 5 -1.17 14.01 -5.14
N LEU A 6 -1.28 12.94 -5.94
CA LEU A 6 -2.20 11.84 -5.66
C LEU A 6 -1.85 11.17 -4.34
N LEU A 7 -0.56 10.95 -4.05
CA LEU A 7 -0.10 10.33 -2.82
C LEU A 7 -0.46 11.17 -1.59
N GLN A 8 -0.20 12.49 -1.63
CA GLN A 8 -0.57 13.38 -0.51
C GLN A 8 -2.09 13.36 -0.27
N THR A 9 -2.88 13.38 -1.34
CA THR A 9 -4.35 13.31 -1.21
C THR A 9 -4.82 11.96 -0.66
N ALA A 10 -4.21 10.86 -1.11
CA ALA A 10 -4.51 9.53 -0.62
C ALA A 10 -4.21 9.39 0.88
N LEU A 11 -3.07 9.93 1.32
CA LEU A 11 -2.66 9.95 2.72
C LEU A 11 -3.63 10.77 3.58
N MET A 12 -4.08 11.93 3.12
CA MET A 12 -5.10 12.73 3.82
C MET A 12 -6.41 11.96 3.98
N LYS A 13 -6.93 11.39 2.89
CA LYS A 13 -8.16 10.58 2.92
C LYS A 13 -8.04 9.38 3.86
N HIS A 14 -6.90 8.70 3.85
CA HIS A 14 -6.65 7.56 4.73
C HIS A 14 -6.70 8.00 6.21
N ARG A 15 -6.06 9.12 6.54
CA ARG A 15 -6.08 9.69 7.90
C ARG A 15 -7.46 10.15 8.35
N ASP A 16 -8.27 10.67 7.43
CA ASP A 16 -9.65 11.10 7.68
C ASP A 16 -10.64 9.92 7.80
N GLY A 17 -10.17 8.68 7.63
CA GLY A 17 -11.00 7.47 7.67
C GLY A 17 -11.74 7.17 6.35
N ASP A 18 -11.55 7.97 5.31
CA ASP A 18 -12.00 7.67 3.94
C ASP A 18 -11.06 6.65 3.28
N VAL A 19 -11.05 5.44 3.83
CA VAL A 19 -10.22 4.32 3.38
C VAL A 19 -10.51 3.95 1.93
N ALA A 20 -11.79 3.99 1.53
CA ALA A 20 -12.19 3.68 0.16
C ALA A 20 -11.67 4.72 -0.84
N GLY A 21 -11.77 6.01 -0.51
CA GLY A 21 -11.19 7.08 -1.31
C GLY A 21 -9.67 7.02 -1.38
N ALA A 22 -9.01 6.68 -0.28
CA ALA A 22 -7.57 6.48 -0.25
C ALA A 22 -7.12 5.30 -1.14
N ALA A 23 -7.78 4.14 -1.00
CA ALA A 23 -7.49 2.96 -1.81
C ALA A 23 -7.61 3.22 -3.31
N LYS A 24 -8.65 3.96 -3.72
CA LYS A 24 -8.82 4.38 -5.12
C LYS A 24 -7.64 5.22 -5.62
N LEU A 25 -7.17 6.18 -4.81
CA LEU A 25 -6.03 7.02 -5.20
C LEU A 25 -4.71 6.24 -5.22
N TYR A 26 -4.48 5.34 -4.26
CA TYR A 26 -3.32 4.44 -4.32
C TYR A 26 -3.34 3.55 -5.57
N GLY A 27 -4.51 3.03 -5.95
CA GLY A 27 -4.69 2.30 -7.20
C GLY A 27 -4.30 3.10 -8.43
N GLN A 28 -4.71 4.37 -8.51
CA GLN A 28 -4.33 5.26 -9.62
C GLN A 28 -2.82 5.51 -9.69
N ILE A 29 -2.16 5.64 -8.52
CA ILE A 29 -0.70 5.77 -8.48
C ILE A 29 -0.05 4.48 -8.98
N ILE A 30 -0.54 3.32 -8.58
CA ILE A 30 -0.02 2.01 -9.01
C ILE A 30 -0.27 1.77 -10.51
N GLU A 31 -1.38 2.25 -11.08
CA GLU A 31 -1.63 2.19 -12.52
C GLU A 31 -0.61 3.00 -13.31
N ALA A 32 -0.19 4.17 -12.82
CA ALA A 32 0.84 5.00 -13.45
C ALA A 32 2.26 4.48 -13.17
N GLU A 33 2.51 4.04 -11.93
CA GLU A 33 3.79 3.57 -11.42
C GLU A 33 3.59 2.25 -10.64
N PRO A 34 3.62 1.10 -11.35
CA PRO A 34 3.33 -0.21 -10.74
C PRO A 34 4.20 -0.59 -9.55
N HIS A 35 5.30 0.11 -9.33
CA HIS A 35 6.29 -0.19 -8.31
C HIS A 35 6.48 0.95 -7.32
N HIS A 36 5.56 1.92 -7.28
CA HIS A 36 5.62 3.03 -6.34
C HIS A 36 5.56 2.49 -4.90
N PRO A 37 6.64 2.64 -4.08
CA PRO A 37 6.74 1.96 -2.79
C PRO A 37 5.64 2.39 -1.80
N ALA A 38 5.43 3.70 -1.65
CA ALA A 38 4.46 4.22 -0.68
C ALA A 38 3.01 3.82 -1.01
N ALA A 39 2.59 3.87 -2.28
CA ALA A 39 1.25 3.46 -2.69
C ALA A 39 1.02 1.97 -2.44
N ASN A 40 1.98 1.11 -2.82
CA ASN A 40 1.90 -0.34 -2.57
C ASN A 40 1.84 -0.66 -1.07
N LEU A 41 2.66 -0.03 -0.23
CA LEU A 41 2.66 -0.25 1.21
C LEU A 41 1.33 0.17 1.87
N ASN A 42 0.81 1.34 1.49
CA ASN A 42 -0.44 1.83 2.06
C ASN A 42 -1.64 1.01 1.61
N LEU A 43 -1.70 0.60 0.34
CA LEU A 43 -2.77 -0.27 -0.15
C LEU A 43 -2.70 -1.67 0.47
N ALA A 44 -1.49 -2.23 0.66
CA ALA A 44 -1.29 -3.49 1.37
C ALA A 44 -1.75 -3.42 2.84
N SER A 45 -1.51 -2.30 3.53
CA SER A 45 -2.02 -2.09 4.89
C SER A 45 -3.55 -2.09 4.93
N ILE A 46 -4.19 -1.43 3.95
CA ILE A 46 -5.65 -1.42 3.83
C ILE A 46 -6.18 -2.83 3.59
N ALA A 47 -5.57 -3.58 2.66
CA ALA A 47 -5.94 -4.95 2.35
C ALA A 47 -5.81 -5.87 3.58
N LEU A 48 -4.73 -5.70 4.37
CA LEU A 48 -4.55 -6.38 5.66
C LEU A 48 -5.69 -6.11 6.64
N ASP A 49 -6.08 -4.84 6.80
CA ASP A 49 -7.15 -4.45 7.72
C ASP A 49 -8.53 -4.96 7.25
N GLN A 50 -8.70 -5.22 5.96
CA GLN A 50 -9.90 -5.83 5.37
C GLN A 50 -9.85 -7.38 5.35
N GLY A 51 -8.76 -8.00 5.82
CA GLY A 51 -8.60 -9.46 5.81
C GLY A 51 -8.25 -10.05 4.43
N GLN A 52 -7.88 -9.21 3.46
CA GLN A 52 -7.46 -9.60 2.12
C GLN A 52 -5.98 -9.99 2.12
N LEU A 53 -5.66 -11.07 2.85
CA LEU A 53 -4.27 -11.44 3.17
C LEU A 53 -3.43 -11.78 1.93
N ASP A 54 -4.01 -12.45 0.93
CA ASP A 54 -3.30 -12.84 -0.29
C ASP A 54 -2.90 -11.62 -1.14
N GLU A 55 -3.78 -10.62 -1.24
CA GLU A 55 -3.52 -9.39 -1.96
C GLU A 55 -2.43 -8.56 -1.26
N ALA A 56 -2.55 -8.40 0.06
CA ALA A 56 -1.51 -7.75 0.86
C ALA A 56 -0.15 -8.45 0.71
N ARG A 57 -0.13 -9.80 0.73
CA ARG A 57 1.10 -10.58 0.55
C ARG A 57 1.76 -10.28 -0.78
N SER A 58 0.98 -10.28 -1.86
CA SER A 58 1.49 -10.05 -3.21
C SER A 58 2.11 -8.66 -3.36
N MET A 59 1.42 -7.63 -2.85
CA MET A 59 1.91 -6.25 -2.87
C MET A 59 3.21 -6.10 -2.07
N LEU A 60 3.27 -6.65 -0.86
CA LEU A 60 4.44 -6.57 0.03
C LEU A 60 5.64 -7.34 -0.52
N ALA A 61 5.43 -8.52 -1.12
CA ALA A 61 6.48 -9.25 -1.82
C ALA A 61 7.06 -8.43 -2.99
N GLY A 62 6.20 -7.69 -3.71
CA GLY A 62 6.62 -6.78 -4.76
C GLY A 62 7.50 -5.62 -4.27
N VAL A 63 7.23 -5.09 -3.07
CA VAL A 63 8.06 -4.06 -2.43
C VAL A 63 9.40 -4.66 -2.00
N LEU A 64 9.38 -5.79 -1.27
CA LEU A 64 10.58 -6.45 -0.75
C LEU A 64 11.52 -6.97 -1.85
N ALA A 65 10.99 -7.33 -3.02
CA ALA A 65 11.81 -7.74 -4.15
C ALA A 65 12.66 -6.59 -4.75
N ARG A 66 12.34 -5.33 -4.41
CA ARG A 66 13.05 -4.13 -4.90
C ARG A 66 13.84 -3.43 -3.82
N ASP A 67 13.30 -3.45 -2.60
CA ASP A 67 13.87 -2.86 -1.41
C ASP A 67 13.78 -3.91 -0.30
N GLU A 68 14.78 -4.77 -0.25
CA GLU A 68 14.85 -5.88 0.71
C GLU A 68 14.98 -5.39 2.16
N ASP A 69 15.46 -4.17 2.36
CA ASP A 69 15.63 -3.54 3.67
C ASP A 69 14.43 -2.67 4.08
N ASN A 70 13.32 -2.72 3.34
CA ASN A 70 12.14 -1.93 3.65
C ASN A 70 11.49 -2.36 4.97
N GLY A 71 11.81 -1.64 6.05
CA GLY A 71 11.35 -1.98 7.40
C GLY A 71 9.82 -2.03 7.54
N VAL A 72 9.09 -1.14 6.86
CA VAL A 72 7.62 -1.14 6.88
C VAL A 72 7.08 -2.37 6.16
N ALA A 73 7.64 -2.72 5.00
CA ALA A 73 7.23 -3.92 4.27
C ALA A 73 7.42 -5.19 5.10
N HIS A 74 8.57 -5.34 5.78
CA HIS A 74 8.82 -6.48 6.68
C HIS A 74 7.83 -6.57 7.84
N LEU A 75 7.49 -5.43 8.45
CA LEU A 75 6.51 -5.38 9.54
C LEU A 75 5.11 -5.83 9.06
N LEU A 76 4.65 -5.30 7.93
CA LEU A 76 3.36 -5.66 7.35
C LEU A 76 3.36 -7.11 6.85
N TYR A 77 4.45 -7.59 6.25
CA TYR A 77 4.55 -8.96 5.75
C TYR A 77 4.55 -9.97 6.89
N SER A 78 5.24 -9.65 7.99
CA SER A 78 5.16 -10.43 9.23
C SER A 78 3.70 -10.54 9.69
N ARG A 79 2.96 -9.42 9.74
CA ARG A 79 1.54 -9.42 10.11
C ARG A 79 0.68 -10.30 9.20
N VAL A 80 0.93 -10.31 7.89
CA VAL A 80 0.27 -11.21 6.93
C VAL A 80 0.54 -12.69 7.25
N CYS A 81 1.75 -13.05 7.65
CA CYS A 81 2.13 -14.44 7.90
C CYS A 81 1.64 -15.00 9.24
N PHE A 82 1.30 -14.14 10.20
CA PHE A 82 0.84 -14.53 11.54
C PHE A 82 -0.70 -14.47 11.72
N LEU A 83 -1.45 -14.10 10.67
CA LEU A 83 -2.92 -14.14 10.60
C LEU A 83 -3.39 -15.35 9.80
#